data_AF-A0A1Y2G1W3-F1
#
_entry.id   AF-A0A1Y2G1W3-F1
#
_cell.length_a   1.000
_cell.length_b   1.000
_cell.length_c   1.000
_cell.angle_alpha   90.00
_cell.angle_beta   90.00
_cell.angle_gamma   90.00
#
_symmetry.space_group_name_H-M   'P 1'
#
loop_
_entity.id
_entity.type
_entity.pdbx_description
1 polymer ?
#
loop_
_entity_poly.entity_id
_entity_poly.type
_entity_poly.pdbx_seq_one_letter_code
_entity_poly.pdbx_strand_id
1 'polypeptide(L)'
;MAGTSGGRGGTPGSLDLTREGEMLTLYPLSSPLSSHQPTAFKMAEQIEKSFQKQPLFHNTKFATSSKKVGGKDRRWYKDVGLGFKTPKEAINGTYIDKKCPFTGEVSIRGRILTGKVVSAKMTRTIVIRREYLHYVPKYNRYEKRHKNLAAHCSPAFRVEVGDTVTVGQCRPLSKTVRFNVLRVSKAKAKTFVKF
;
A
#
# COMPACT_ATOMS: atom_id res chain seq x y z
N MET A 1 -21.49 -54.90 -37.87
CA MET A 1 -21.12 -56.34 -37.83
C MET A 1 -19.62 -56.45 -37.83
N ALA A 2 -19.04 -57.37 -37.03
CA ALA A 2 -17.60 -57.74 -36.95
C ALA A 2 -16.61 -56.57 -36.69
N GLY A 3 -15.58 -56.68 -35.85
CA GLY A 3 -14.75 -57.86 -35.54
C GLY A 3 -13.58 -57.91 -36.53
N THR A 4 -12.31 -58.09 -36.15
CA THR A 4 -11.73 -58.74 -34.94
C THR A 4 -10.25 -58.32 -34.72
N SER A 5 -9.65 -58.74 -33.59
CA SER A 5 -8.22 -59.17 -33.37
C SER A 5 -7.05 -58.58 -34.21
N GLY A 6 -5.84 -58.32 -33.69
CA GLY A 6 -5.26 -58.59 -32.37
C GLY A 6 -3.84 -59.24 -32.45
N GLY A 7 -2.85 -58.64 -31.78
CA GLY A 7 -1.63 -59.32 -31.28
C GLY A 7 -0.37 -59.41 -32.16
N ARG A 8 0.79 -59.56 -31.46
CA ARG A 8 2.23 -59.70 -31.87
C ARG A 8 3.02 -58.37 -31.84
N GLY A 9 4.23 -58.28 -31.30
CA GLY A 9 5.08 -59.24 -30.57
C GLY A 9 6.35 -58.55 -29.99
N GLY A 10 7.09 -59.18 -29.08
CA GLY A 10 8.38 -58.67 -28.55
C GLY A 10 9.50 -58.64 -29.62
N THR A 11 10.73 -58.19 -29.36
CA THR A 11 11.67 -58.53 -28.25
C THR A 11 12.92 -57.57 -28.33
N PRO A 12 14.12 -57.88 -27.79
CA PRO A 12 14.53 -57.89 -26.38
C PRO A 12 15.81 -57.04 -26.08
N GLY A 13 16.33 -57.11 -24.85
CA GLY A 13 17.65 -56.58 -24.46
C GLY A 13 17.71 -56.25 -22.96
N SER A 14 17.78 -57.21 -22.03
CA SER A 14 18.81 -58.20 -21.74
C SER A 14 20.10 -57.64 -21.11
N LEU A 15 20.20 -57.87 -19.78
CA LEU A 15 21.40 -58.01 -18.93
C LEU A 15 22.16 -56.70 -18.56
N ASP A 16 22.80 -56.57 -17.38
CA ASP A 16 22.94 -57.54 -16.26
C ASP A 16 23.07 -56.93 -14.84
N LEU A 17 23.11 -57.84 -13.86
CA LEU A 17 23.38 -57.79 -12.41
C LEU A 17 24.78 -57.19 -12.05
N THR A 18 25.01 -56.56 -10.88
CA THR A 18 25.11 -57.25 -9.56
C THR A 18 25.24 -56.26 -8.36
N ARG A 19 24.67 -56.65 -7.19
CA ARG A 19 25.27 -56.74 -5.81
C ARG A 19 26.30 -55.68 -5.33
N GLU A 20 26.36 -55.18 -4.07
CA GLU A 20 25.67 -55.36 -2.76
C GLU A 20 25.53 -53.97 -2.08
N GLY A 21 24.79 -53.76 -0.99
CA GLY A 21 25.21 -54.09 0.38
C GLY A 21 25.00 -52.88 1.32
N GLU A 22 24.59 -53.15 2.55
CA GLU A 22 24.01 -52.20 3.53
C GLU A 22 24.94 -51.06 4.02
N MET A 23 24.36 -49.88 4.31
CA MET A 23 24.64 -49.20 5.58
C MET A 23 23.46 -48.33 6.05
N LEU A 24 23.19 -48.39 7.35
CA LEU A 24 22.17 -47.63 8.07
C LEU A 24 22.63 -46.20 8.42
N THR A 25 21.64 -45.42 8.87
CA THR A 25 21.73 -44.26 9.79
C THR A 25 21.78 -42.82 9.23
N LEU A 26 20.83 -42.02 9.75
CA LEU A 26 20.86 -40.57 9.98
C LEU A 26 20.95 -39.64 8.75
N TYR A 27 19.78 -39.35 8.17
CA TYR A 27 19.54 -38.06 7.52
C TYR A 27 19.66 -36.92 8.56
N PRO A 28 20.60 -35.96 8.42
CA PRO A 28 20.59 -34.76 9.22
C PRO A 28 19.38 -33.90 8.83
N LEU A 29 18.63 -33.47 9.84
CA LEU A 29 17.45 -32.63 9.73
C LEU A 29 17.86 -31.22 9.22
N SER A 30 18.00 -31.04 7.91
CA SER A 30 18.22 -29.73 7.28
C SER A 30 16.92 -28.92 7.30
N SER A 31 16.61 -28.41 8.49
CA SER A 31 15.63 -27.34 8.66
C SER A 31 15.91 -26.24 7.62
N PRO A 32 14.92 -25.79 6.83
CA PRO A 32 15.09 -24.60 6.03
C PRO A 32 15.27 -23.45 7.02
N LEU A 33 16.53 -23.04 7.21
CA LEU A 33 16.87 -21.79 7.86
C LEU A 33 16.12 -20.71 7.08
N SER A 34 15.00 -20.30 7.66
CA SER A 34 14.25 -19.14 7.23
C SER A 34 15.21 -17.97 7.35
N SER A 35 15.90 -17.68 6.25
CA SER A 35 16.55 -16.41 6.04
C SER A 35 15.42 -15.40 5.97
N HIS A 36 15.02 -14.94 7.15
CA HIS A 36 14.44 -13.64 7.34
C HIS A 36 15.49 -12.66 6.82
N GLN A 37 15.46 -12.46 5.49
CA GLN A 37 16.22 -11.44 4.80
C GLN A 37 16.01 -10.17 5.61
N PRO A 38 17.05 -9.60 6.23
CA PRO A 38 16.89 -8.40 7.03
C PRO A 38 16.28 -7.38 6.09
N THR A 39 15.03 -6.96 6.38
CA THR A 39 14.20 -6.25 5.41
C THR A 39 14.98 -5.07 4.88
N ALA A 40 15.43 -5.17 3.62
CA ALA A 40 16.42 -4.25 3.07
C ALA A 40 15.95 -2.83 3.36
N PHE A 41 16.80 -2.04 4.02
CA PHE A 41 16.48 -0.67 4.41
C PHE A 41 15.92 0.02 3.18
N LYS A 42 14.61 0.25 3.18
CA LYS A 42 13.91 0.66 1.98
C LYS A 42 14.24 2.12 1.75
N MET A 43 15.33 2.33 1.00
CA MET A 43 15.82 3.64 0.63
C MET A 43 14.65 4.45 0.09
N ALA A 44 14.67 5.76 0.34
CA ALA A 44 13.74 6.65 -0.34
C ALA A 44 14.02 6.51 -1.84
N GLU A 45 13.23 5.69 -2.54
CA GLU A 45 13.53 5.29 -3.90
C GLU A 45 13.64 6.56 -4.77
N GLN A 46 14.84 6.73 -5.33
CA GLN A 46 15.29 7.62 -6.41
C GLN A 46 14.42 7.63 -7.68
N ILE A 47 13.11 7.38 -7.63
CA ILE A 47 12.29 7.08 -8.82
C ILE A 47 12.15 8.32 -9.73
N GLU A 48 12.12 9.51 -9.13
CA GLU A 48 11.97 10.78 -9.85
C GLU A 48 13.34 11.27 -10.35
N LYS A 49 13.38 11.81 -11.58
CA LYS A 49 14.62 12.24 -12.26
C LYS A 49 15.47 13.26 -11.48
N SER A 50 14.86 14.01 -10.55
CA SER A 50 15.54 14.98 -9.69
C SER A 50 15.41 14.57 -8.23
N PHE A 51 16.50 14.76 -7.47
CA PHE A 51 16.55 14.49 -6.04
C PHE A 51 15.48 15.30 -5.29
N GLN A 52 14.48 14.60 -4.74
CA GLN A 52 13.49 15.21 -3.87
C GLN A 52 14.07 15.29 -2.44
N LYS A 53 13.86 16.41 -1.76
CA LYS A 53 14.20 16.62 -0.35
C LYS A 53 13.10 17.40 0.35
N GLN A 54 12.98 17.24 1.67
CA GLN A 54 12.20 18.16 2.49
C GLN A 54 12.92 19.53 2.59
N PRO A 55 12.23 20.63 2.95
CA PRO A 55 12.87 21.94 3.11
C PRO A 55 13.81 22.05 4.33
N LEU A 56 14.03 20.97 5.07
CA LEU A 56 15.01 20.95 6.16
C LEU A 56 16.45 20.99 5.62
N PHE A 57 17.37 21.59 6.38
CA PHE A 57 18.79 21.48 6.11
C PHE A 57 19.33 20.11 6.56
N HIS A 58 19.63 19.23 5.60
CA HIS A 58 20.07 17.86 5.86
C HIS A 58 21.57 17.78 6.24
N ASN A 59 22.39 18.69 5.69
CA ASN A 59 23.85 18.64 5.80
C ASN A 59 24.39 19.35 7.05
N THR A 60 23.77 19.17 8.22
CA THR A 60 24.38 19.60 9.47
C THR A 60 25.65 18.80 9.71
N LYS A 61 26.82 19.43 9.52
CA LYS A 61 28.12 18.84 9.83
C LYS A 61 28.08 18.31 11.26
N PHE A 62 28.38 17.03 11.45
CA PHE A 62 28.52 16.46 12.79
C PHE A 62 29.67 17.19 13.50
N ALA A 63 29.35 17.97 14.54
CA ALA A 63 30.38 18.55 15.38
C ALA A 63 31.15 17.40 16.06
N THR A 64 32.48 17.46 16.00
CA THR A 64 33.41 16.52 16.65
C THR A 64 33.38 16.72 18.16
N SER A 65 32.31 16.26 18.81
CA SER A 65 32.10 16.31 20.26
C SER A 65 31.19 15.15 20.70
N SER A 66 31.84 14.09 21.16
CA SER A 66 31.47 12.96 22.06
C SER A 66 30.02 12.58 22.43
N LYS A 67 28.96 13.35 22.14
CA LYS A 67 27.57 12.91 22.26
C LYS A 67 27.02 12.47 20.90
N LYS A 68 27.01 11.16 20.66
CA LYS A 68 26.08 10.52 19.70
C LYS A 68 24.65 10.72 20.21
N VAL A 69 24.08 11.92 19.99
CA VAL A 69 22.63 12.12 20.05
C VAL A 69 22.05 11.19 18.99
N GLY A 70 21.37 10.13 19.43
CA GLY A 70 20.88 9.06 18.56
C GLY A 70 20.12 9.64 17.37
N GLY A 71 20.77 9.61 16.20
CA GLY A 71 20.40 10.40 15.02
C GLY A 71 19.17 9.84 14.33
N LYS A 72 18.01 9.91 14.99
CA LYS A 72 16.73 9.68 14.35
C LYS A 72 16.60 10.71 13.24
N ASP A 73 16.48 10.24 12.00
CA ASP A 73 16.39 11.09 10.82
C ASP A 73 15.35 12.19 11.06
N ARG A 74 15.77 13.45 10.90
CA ARG A 74 14.98 14.62 11.32
C ARG A 74 13.91 14.91 10.28
N ARG A 75 12.92 14.03 10.18
CA ARG A 75 11.80 14.19 9.27
C ARG A 75 10.91 15.34 9.72
N TRP A 76 10.64 16.27 8.80
CA TRP A 76 9.65 17.30 9.02
C TRP A 76 8.23 16.74 8.83
N TYR A 77 7.41 16.93 9.86
CA TYR A 77 5.97 16.69 9.84
C TYR A 77 5.29 17.78 10.68
N LYS A 78 3.99 17.95 10.48
CA LYS A 78 3.13 18.83 11.27
C LYS A 78 1.82 18.14 11.63
N ASP A 79 1.10 18.72 12.58
CA ASP A 79 -0.32 18.48 12.73
C ASP A 79 -1.09 19.23 11.62
N VAL A 80 -2.21 18.66 11.18
CA VAL A 80 -3.15 19.25 10.22
C VAL A 80 -4.26 20.02 10.95
N GLY A 81 -4.44 19.76 12.26
CA GLY A 81 -5.51 20.31 13.07
C GLY A 81 -6.84 19.58 12.85
N LEU A 82 -7.93 20.21 13.30
CA LEU A 82 -9.31 19.69 13.17
C LEU A 82 -9.51 18.29 13.79
N GLY A 83 -8.67 17.91 14.76
CA GLY A 83 -8.74 16.62 15.47
C GLY A 83 -8.18 15.41 14.72
N PHE A 84 -7.55 15.60 13.54
CA PHE A 84 -6.95 14.49 12.80
C PHE A 84 -5.55 14.16 13.32
N LYS A 85 -5.34 12.92 13.76
CA LYS A 85 -4.02 12.46 14.22
C LYS A 85 -3.08 12.18 13.04
N THR A 86 -1.86 12.71 13.09
CA THR A 86 -0.80 12.40 12.12
C THR A 86 -0.49 10.90 12.13
N PRO A 87 -0.52 10.19 10.98
CA PRO A 87 -0.26 8.75 10.94
C PRO A 87 1.20 8.43 11.22
N LYS A 88 1.47 7.29 11.86
CA LYS A 88 2.84 6.81 12.14
C LYS A 88 3.69 6.70 10.86
N GLU A 89 3.06 6.34 9.73
CA GLU A 89 3.70 6.28 8.41
C GLU A 89 4.17 7.66 7.91
N ALA A 90 3.53 8.77 8.32
CA ALA A 90 4.01 10.12 8.00
C ALA A 90 5.19 10.56 8.88
N ILE A 91 5.25 10.10 10.13
CA ILE A 91 6.30 10.46 11.11
C ILE A 91 7.60 9.67 10.87
N ASN A 92 7.48 8.38 10.57
CA ASN A 92 8.63 7.47 10.41
C ASN A 92 8.93 7.09 8.95
N GLY A 93 8.07 7.45 7.99
CA GLY A 93 8.25 7.07 6.58
C GLY A 93 9.33 7.90 5.86
N THR A 94 9.90 7.37 4.78
CA THR A 94 10.97 8.01 4.00
C THR A 94 10.50 8.72 2.72
N TYR A 95 9.21 8.61 2.37
CA TYR A 95 8.66 9.23 1.15
C TYR A 95 8.73 10.77 1.19
N ILE A 96 8.77 11.40 0.01
CA ILE A 96 8.77 12.86 -0.11
C ILE A 96 7.63 13.27 -1.04
N ASP A 97 6.69 14.05 -0.51
CA ASP A 97 5.49 14.49 -1.22
C ASP A 97 5.08 15.90 -0.78
N LYS A 98 5.27 16.88 -1.68
CA LYS A 98 4.95 18.29 -1.45
C LYS A 98 3.44 18.54 -1.29
N LYS A 99 2.60 17.61 -1.77
CA LYS A 99 1.13 17.66 -1.69
C LYS A 99 0.57 16.94 -0.46
N CYS A 100 1.40 16.30 0.36
CA CYS A 100 0.98 15.69 1.62
C CYS A 100 0.46 16.76 2.60
N PRO A 101 -0.65 16.52 3.34
CA PRO A 101 -1.12 17.46 4.34
C PRO A 101 -0.26 17.41 5.63
N PHE A 102 0.39 16.28 5.94
CA PHE A 102 1.20 16.07 7.15
C PHE A 102 2.69 16.42 6.99
N THR A 103 3.28 16.11 5.84
CA THR A 103 4.72 16.26 5.56
C THR A 103 5.01 17.20 4.39
N GLY A 104 4.00 17.97 3.96
CA GLY A 104 4.07 18.96 2.90
C GLY A 104 3.37 20.28 3.26
N GLU A 105 3.44 21.24 2.34
CA GLU A 105 2.96 22.61 2.53
C GLU A 105 1.51 22.79 2.02
N VAL A 106 0.65 21.83 2.38
CA VAL A 106 -0.79 21.91 2.15
C VAL A 106 -1.48 22.19 3.47
N SER A 107 -2.35 23.21 3.49
CA SER A 107 -3.30 23.46 4.57
C SER A 107 -4.69 22.97 4.17
N ILE A 108 -5.41 22.44 5.15
CA ILE A 108 -6.78 21.93 4.99
C ILE A 108 -7.72 22.99 5.54
N ARG A 109 -8.71 23.40 4.73
CA ARG A 109 -9.63 24.49 5.08
C ARG A 109 -10.95 24.36 4.31
N GLY A 110 -12.05 24.65 5.00
CA GLY A 110 -13.39 24.51 4.44
C GLY A 110 -13.97 23.10 4.67
N ARG A 111 -14.52 22.49 3.62
CA ARG A 111 -15.38 21.30 3.75
C ARG A 111 -14.58 20.02 3.97
N ILE A 112 -14.92 19.26 5.00
CA ILE A 112 -14.53 17.86 5.17
C ILE A 112 -15.64 16.99 4.61
N LEU A 113 -15.30 16.04 3.74
CA LEU A 113 -16.23 15.16 3.06
C LEU A 113 -15.83 13.70 3.27
N THR A 114 -16.81 12.81 3.34
CA THR A 114 -16.60 11.35 3.31
C THR A 114 -17.09 10.76 2.00
N GLY A 115 -16.51 9.63 1.59
CA GLY A 115 -16.89 8.86 0.42
C GLY A 115 -16.20 7.50 0.35
N LYS A 116 -16.68 6.62 -0.53
CA LYS A 116 -16.04 5.31 -0.79
C LYS A 116 -15.05 5.41 -1.93
N VAL A 117 -13.93 4.71 -1.84
CA VAL A 117 -12.90 4.66 -2.89
C VAL A 117 -13.37 3.75 -4.01
N VAL A 118 -13.42 4.28 -5.25
CA VAL A 118 -13.82 3.52 -6.45
C VAL A 118 -12.63 3.20 -7.34
N SER A 119 -11.61 4.07 -7.38
CA SER A 119 -10.39 3.82 -8.14
C SER A 119 -9.18 4.40 -7.44
N ALA A 120 -8.12 3.59 -7.34
CA ALA A 120 -6.78 3.97 -6.90
C ALA A 120 -5.73 3.73 -8.00
N LYS A 121 -6.15 3.70 -9.27
CA LYS A 121 -5.27 3.40 -10.42
C LYS A 121 -4.25 4.49 -10.75
N MET A 122 -4.44 5.72 -10.26
CA MET A 122 -3.58 6.86 -10.54
C MET A 122 -2.49 7.03 -9.46
N THR A 123 -1.31 7.49 -9.86
CA THR A 123 -0.22 7.76 -8.91
C THR A 123 -0.60 8.86 -7.91
N ARG A 124 -0.50 8.53 -6.61
CA ARG A 124 -0.77 9.43 -5.47
C ARG A 124 -2.14 10.14 -5.52
N THR A 125 -3.11 9.62 -6.28
CA THR A 125 -4.46 10.22 -6.44
C THR A 125 -5.53 9.14 -6.48
N ILE A 126 -6.59 9.31 -5.70
CA ILE A 126 -7.74 8.39 -5.68
C ILE A 126 -9.01 9.09 -6.17
N VAL A 127 -9.92 8.31 -6.75
CA VAL A 127 -11.27 8.74 -7.08
C VAL A 127 -12.23 8.17 -6.04
N ILE A 128 -12.85 9.07 -5.27
CA ILE A 128 -13.89 8.74 -4.31
C ILE A 128 -15.26 8.96 -4.96
N ARG A 129 -16.23 8.11 -4.63
CA ARG A 129 -17.64 8.27 -4.99
C ARG A 129 -18.42 8.67 -3.74
N ARG A 130 -19.16 9.76 -3.87
CA ARG A 130 -20.08 10.26 -2.85
C ARG A 130 -21.50 10.02 -3.35
N GLU A 131 -22.16 9.04 -2.75
CA GLU A 131 -23.56 8.73 -3.01
C GLU A 131 -24.42 9.57 -2.07
N TYR A 132 -25.47 10.18 -2.59
CA TYR A 132 -26.41 10.98 -1.82
C TYR A 132 -27.81 10.86 -2.39
N LEU A 133 -28.80 11.00 -1.52
CA LEU A 133 -30.20 11.04 -1.93
C LEU A 133 -30.54 12.48 -2.34
N HIS A 134 -31.17 12.63 -3.50
CA HIS A 134 -31.74 13.89 -3.94
C HIS A 134 -33.26 13.79 -3.80
N TYR A 135 -33.88 14.75 -3.11
CA TYR A 135 -35.33 14.78 -2.94
C TYR A 135 -35.99 15.39 -4.19
N VAL A 136 -37.09 14.78 -4.65
CA VAL A 136 -37.88 15.29 -5.78
C VAL A 136 -39.23 15.77 -5.25
N PRO A 137 -39.42 17.10 -5.04
CA PRO A 137 -40.62 17.62 -4.38
C PRO A 137 -41.94 17.26 -5.06
N LYS A 138 -41.96 17.19 -6.41
CA LYS A 138 -43.17 16.83 -7.18
C LYS A 138 -43.74 15.44 -6.82
N TYR A 139 -42.88 14.50 -6.38
CA TYR A 139 -43.27 13.10 -6.17
C TYR A 139 -43.08 12.63 -4.73
N ASN A 140 -42.67 13.53 -3.81
CA ASN A 140 -42.33 13.21 -2.41
C ASN A 140 -41.44 11.96 -2.24
N ARG A 141 -40.48 11.78 -3.17
CA ARG A 141 -39.58 10.61 -3.22
C ARG A 141 -38.13 11.04 -3.36
N TYR A 142 -37.23 10.14 -2.97
CA TYR A 142 -35.79 10.31 -3.12
C TYR A 142 -35.24 9.49 -4.29
N GLU A 143 -34.39 10.11 -5.11
CA GLU A 143 -33.58 9.42 -6.12
C GLU A 143 -32.12 9.27 -5.63
N LYS A 144 -31.44 8.19 -6.03
CA LYS A 144 -30.03 7.96 -5.71
C LYS A 144 -29.15 8.65 -6.74
N ARG A 145 -28.42 9.69 -6.33
CA ARG A 145 -27.39 10.35 -7.16
C ARG A 145 -26.00 10.06 -6.61
N HIS A 146 -24.98 10.17 -7.47
CA HIS A 146 -23.59 10.07 -7.04
C HIS A 146 -22.74 11.13 -7.75
N LYS A 147 -21.67 11.56 -7.08
CA LYS A 147 -20.61 12.39 -7.67
C LYS A 147 -19.26 11.78 -7.39
N ASN A 148 -18.44 11.67 -8.43
CA ASN A 148 -17.05 11.25 -8.33
C ASN A 148 -16.16 12.47 -8.05
N LEU A 149 -15.19 12.33 -7.17
CA LEU A 149 -14.30 13.39 -6.71
C LEU A 149 -12.88 12.87 -6.66
N ALA A 150 -11.95 13.58 -7.30
CA ALA A 150 -10.52 13.26 -7.26
C ALA A 150 -9.87 13.90 -6.02
N ALA A 151 -9.22 13.08 -5.20
CA ALA A 151 -8.50 13.50 -4.00
C ALA A 151 -7.04 13.07 -4.07
N HIS A 152 -6.12 13.94 -3.65
CA HIS A 152 -4.72 13.57 -3.45
C HIS A 152 -4.64 12.56 -2.32
N CYS A 153 -3.88 11.48 -2.51
CA CYS A 153 -3.62 10.48 -1.48
C CYS A 153 -2.13 10.49 -1.18
N SER A 154 -1.79 10.94 0.02
CA SER A 154 -0.39 10.92 0.47
C SER A 154 0.12 9.47 0.60
N PRO A 155 1.41 9.18 0.31
CA PRO A 155 1.98 7.85 0.46
C PRO A 155 1.95 7.27 1.88
N ALA A 156 1.66 8.08 2.92
CA ALA A 156 1.40 7.60 4.29
C ALA A 156 0.03 6.89 4.48
N PHE A 157 -0.75 6.73 3.41
CA PHE A 157 -1.98 5.96 3.40
C PHE A 157 -1.93 4.89 2.31
N ARG A 158 -1.98 3.63 2.73
CA ARG A 158 -2.30 2.50 1.86
C ARG A 158 -3.81 2.36 1.79
N VAL A 159 -4.37 2.55 0.61
CA VAL A 159 -5.83 2.64 0.37
C VAL A 159 -6.22 1.61 -0.67
N GLU A 160 -7.26 0.85 -0.38
CA GLU A 160 -7.82 -0.18 -1.28
C GLU A 160 -9.19 0.27 -1.82
N VAL A 161 -9.65 -0.37 -2.90
CA VAL A 161 -10.98 -0.07 -3.47
C VAL A 161 -12.06 -0.59 -2.52
N GLY A 162 -13.07 0.22 -2.25
CA GLY A 162 -14.13 -0.07 -1.27
C GLY A 162 -13.92 0.55 0.11
N ASP A 163 -12.70 1.01 0.44
CA ASP A 163 -12.43 1.73 1.69
C ASP A 163 -13.28 3.00 1.81
N THR A 164 -13.62 3.38 3.04
CA THR A 164 -14.28 4.66 3.32
C THR A 164 -13.25 5.67 3.76
N VAL A 165 -13.11 6.77 3.01
CA VAL A 165 -12.09 7.79 3.27
C VAL A 165 -12.72 9.13 3.65
N THR A 166 -12.05 9.84 4.56
CA THR A 166 -12.33 11.22 4.91
C THR A 166 -11.34 12.11 4.18
N VAL A 167 -11.85 13.03 3.36
CA VAL A 167 -11.06 14.00 2.58
C VAL A 167 -11.35 15.42 3.04
N GLY A 168 -10.31 16.24 3.13
CA GLY A 168 -10.39 17.66 3.45
C GLY A 168 -10.22 18.52 2.21
N GLN A 169 -11.00 19.58 2.08
CA GLN A 169 -10.81 20.62 1.08
C GLN A 169 -9.47 21.34 1.30
N CYS A 170 -8.77 21.65 0.20
CA CYS A 170 -7.50 22.37 0.22
C CYS A 170 -7.43 23.38 -0.94
N ARG A 171 -6.30 24.10 -1.07
CA ARG A 171 -5.99 24.83 -2.30
C ARG A 171 -5.96 23.86 -3.51
N PRO A 172 -6.25 24.31 -4.74
CA PRO A 172 -6.10 23.46 -5.93
C PRO A 172 -4.68 22.87 -6.02
N LEU A 173 -4.60 21.55 -6.23
CA LEU A 173 -3.34 20.78 -6.35
C LEU A 173 -3.10 20.27 -7.79
N SER A 174 -4.15 20.27 -8.61
CA SER A 174 -4.13 20.00 -10.06
C SER A 174 -5.43 20.53 -10.70
N LYS A 175 -5.61 20.31 -12.02
CA LYS A 175 -6.84 20.66 -12.77
C LYS A 175 -8.11 20.12 -12.10
N THR A 176 -8.06 18.91 -11.54
CA THR A 176 -9.20 18.24 -10.90
C THR A 176 -9.09 18.18 -9.38
N VAL A 177 -7.89 17.94 -8.83
CA VAL A 177 -7.70 17.67 -7.40
C VAL A 177 -7.72 18.96 -6.56
N ARG A 178 -8.74 19.06 -5.70
CA ARG A 178 -8.97 20.16 -4.74
C ARG A 178 -9.20 19.66 -3.30
N PHE A 179 -8.97 18.37 -3.08
CA PHE A 179 -9.17 17.67 -1.82
C PHE A 179 -7.99 16.74 -1.54
N ASN A 180 -7.74 16.45 -0.27
CA ASN A 180 -6.65 15.61 0.19
C ASN A 180 -7.17 14.58 1.21
N VAL A 181 -6.66 13.36 1.18
CA VAL A 181 -7.04 12.32 2.16
C VAL A 181 -6.47 12.68 3.53
N LEU A 182 -7.32 12.65 4.57
CA LEU A 182 -6.95 12.92 5.96
C LEU A 182 -6.98 11.66 6.83
N ARG A 183 -7.92 10.75 6.53
CA ARG A 183 -8.12 9.51 7.29
C ARG A 183 -8.71 8.45 6.38
N VAL A 184 -8.21 7.22 6.53
CA VAL A 184 -8.78 6.01 5.93
C VAL A 184 -9.50 5.25 7.02
N SER A 185 -10.74 4.85 6.76
CA SER A 185 -11.49 3.88 7.55
C SER A 185 -11.59 2.62 6.71
N LYS A 186 -10.69 1.66 6.98
CA LYS A 186 -10.65 0.39 6.25
C LYS A 186 -12.00 -0.32 6.33
N ALA A 187 -12.45 -0.87 5.20
CA ALA A 187 -13.64 -1.70 5.18
C ALA A 187 -13.37 -2.99 5.96
N LYS A 188 -13.99 -3.15 7.14
CA LYS A 188 -13.93 -4.40 7.92
C LYS A 188 -14.75 -5.48 7.21
N ALA A 189 -14.14 -6.22 6.29
CA ALA A 189 -14.66 -7.52 5.90
C ALA A 189 -14.70 -8.40 7.14
N LYS A 190 -15.87 -8.97 7.46
CA LYS A 190 -16.00 -9.97 8.52
C LYS A 190 -15.48 -11.32 8.00
N THR A 191 -14.18 -11.45 7.80
CA THR A 191 -13.54 -12.75 7.63
C THR A 191 -13.67 -13.51 8.94
N PHE A 192 -14.65 -14.40 9.01
CA PHE A 192 -14.84 -15.29 10.15
C PHE A 192 -13.71 -16.32 10.11
N VAL A 193 -12.62 -16.05 10.84
CA VAL A 193 -11.56 -17.01 11.05
C VAL A 193 -12.13 -18.10 11.95
N LYS A 194 -12.40 -19.28 11.38
CA LYS A 194 -12.58 -20.50 12.18
C LYS A 194 -11.21 -20.82 12.79
N PHE A 195 -11.15 -20.73 14.11
CA PHE A 195 -10.09 -21.31 14.94
C PHE A 195 -10.40 -22.79 15.17
#